data_AF-A0A960LAM0-F1
#
_entry.id   AF-A0A960LAM0-F1
#
_cell.length_a   1.000
_cell.length_b   1.000
_cell.length_c   1.000
_cell.angle_alpha   90.00
_cell.angle_beta   90.00
_cell.angle_gamma   90.00
#
_symmetry.space_group_name_H-M   'P 1'
#
loop_
_entity.id
_entity.type
_entity.pdbx_description
1 polymer ?
#
loop_
_entity_poly.entity_id
_entity_poly.type
_entity_poly.pdbx_seq_one_letter_code
_entity_poly.pdbx_strand_id
1 'polypeptide(L)'
;MKDPVADLLRALEGGPVQPVYLIHGDLVLAEPAAKRLAEAIAATAGCHLDERRRPERLAPVLDDLRTFSLFEPAKVVLVVDSAVLADREAAAGLIDQAEQGLPAPAGGELPAKARQAASRLLQALRLFDLDVVAGDPADLLERLPDWVFAGAKKSGGRQRARGKKQVRDLREGLAALLVAAREAGLVGWAEGETALLGEVIHDGLPANHCLVLAERSVANDHPLVQALRERKAVAALGASGVLNI
;
A
#
# COMPACT_ATOMS: atom_id res chain seq x y z
N MET A 1 7.59 13.28 22.41
CA MET A 1 7.93 12.32 21.33
C MET A 1 8.70 13.09 20.27
N LYS A 2 9.83 12.58 19.78
CA LYS A 2 10.56 13.17 18.65
C LYS A 2 9.66 13.06 17.40
N ASP A 3 9.40 14.16 16.69
CA ASP A 3 8.64 14.14 15.44
C ASP A 3 9.48 13.43 14.36
N PRO A 4 9.12 12.22 13.91
CA PRO A 4 9.95 11.42 12.99
C PRO A 4 10.07 12.04 11.61
N VAL A 5 9.14 12.92 11.22
CA VAL A 5 9.15 13.61 9.93
C VAL A 5 9.86 14.95 10.01
N ALA A 6 10.15 15.47 11.20
CA ALA A 6 10.90 16.72 11.36
C ALA A 6 12.33 16.64 10.80
N ASP A 7 12.97 15.47 10.86
CA ASP A 7 14.30 15.27 10.26
C ASP A 7 14.23 15.36 8.73
N LEU A 8 13.15 14.83 8.11
CA LEU A 8 12.89 14.93 6.67
C LEU A 8 12.54 16.36 6.25
N LEU A 9 11.66 17.03 7.00
CA LEU A 9 11.27 18.41 6.73
C LEU A 9 12.47 19.36 6.79
N ARG A 10 13.35 19.19 7.79
CA ARG A 10 14.60 19.98 7.87
C ARG A 10 15.55 19.73 6.71
N ALA A 11 15.58 18.51 6.18
CA ALA A 11 16.40 18.20 5.00
C ALA A 11 15.88 18.90 3.72
N LEU A 12 14.58 19.21 3.64
CA LEU A 12 13.99 19.92 2.50
C LEU A 12 14.37 21.41 2.46
N GLU A 13 14.66 22.05 3.60
CA GLU A 13 14.91 23.50 3.69
C GLU A 13 16.19 23.96 2.95
N GLY A 14 17.09 23.04 2.59
CA GLY A 14 18.33 23.38 1.87
C GLY A 14 18.94 22.23 1.06
N GLY A 15 18.20 21.13 0.87
CA GLY A 15 18.67 19.92 0.19
C GLY A 15 17.81 19.52 -1.00
N PRO A 16 18.31 18.61 -1.86
CA PRO A 16 17.54 18.08 -2.98
C PRO A 16 16.38 17.20 -2.50
N VAL A 17 15.21 17.37 -3.13
CA VAL A 17 14.04 16.51 -2.95
C VAL A 17 14.36 15.10 -3.47
N GLN A 18 14.06 14.07 -2.68
CA GLN A 18 14.16 12.68 -3.13
C GLN A 18 12.95 12.33 -4.01
N PRO A 19 13.11 11.49 -5.05
CA PRO A 19 12.00 11.12 -5.93
C PRO A 19 10.91 10.34 -5.20
N VAL A 20 11.26 9.61 -4.13
CA VAL A 20 10.34 8.82 -3.33
C VAL A 20 10.66 8.99 -1.85
N TYR A 21 9.62 9.23 -1.04
CA TYR A 21 9.66 9.15 0.42
C TYR A 21 8.72 8.07 0.93
N LEU A 22 9.09 7.38 2.01
CA LEU A 22 8.28 6.36 2.66
C LEU A 22 8.07 6.69 4.13
N ILE A 23 6.82 6.92 4.49
CA ILE A 23 6.38 7.06 5.87
C ILE A 23 5.58 5.82 6.21
N HIS A 24 5.98 5.06 7.22
CA HIS A 24 5.29 3.82 7.55
C HIS A 24 4.98 3.66 9.03
N GLY A 25 3.91 2.94 9.35
CA GLY A 25 3.45 2.78 10.73
C GLY A 25 1.93 2.71 10.87
N ASP A 26 1.42 2.93 12.09
CA ASP A 26 -0.02 3.13 12.26
C ASP A 26 -0.47 4.32 11.40
N LEU A 27 -1.37 4.10 10.44
CA LEU A 27 -1.84 5.14 9.52
C LEU A 27 -2.45 6.34 10.24
N VAL A 28 -2.98 6.18 11.46
CA VAL A 28 -3.45 7.32 12.28
C VAL A 28 -2.33 8.34 12.52
N LEU A 29 -1.07 7.89 12.56
CA LEU A 29 0.13 8.72 12.70
C LEU A 29 0.85 8.91 11.37
N ALA A 30 0.99 7.85 10.57
CA ALA A 30 1.74 7.87 9.33
C ALA A 30 1.09 8.73 8.23
N GLU A 31 -0.23 8.67 8.07
CA GLU A 31 -0.93 9.44 7.03
C GLU A 31 -0.84 10.96 7.27
N PRO A 32 -1.15 11.51 8.47
CA PRO A 32 -0.96 12.94 8.73
C PRO A 32 0.49 13.41 8.59
N ALA A 33 1.46 12.57 8.97
CA ALA A 33 2.87 12.91 8.87
C ALA A 33 3.37 12.91 7.41
N ALA A 34 2.95 11.92 6.62
CA ALA A 34 3.21 11.87 5.18
C ALA A 34 2.56 13.04 4.45
N LYS A 35 1.34 13.40 4.82
CA LYS A 35 0.63 14.57 4.29
C LYS A 35 1.38 15.86 4.55
N ARG A 36 1.83 16.10 5.79
CA ARG A 36 2.66 17.27 6.13
C ARG A 36 3.93 17.35 5.28
N LEU A 37 4.60 16.22 5.04
CA LEU A 37 5.78 16.16 4.18
C LEU A 37 5.43 16.47 2.72
N ALA A 38 4.40 15.84 2.18
CA ALA A 38 3.97 16.02 0.80
C ALA A 38 3.50 17.46 0.52
N GLU A 39 2.75 18.06 1.45
CA GLU A 39 2.34 19.47 1.38
C GLU A 39 3.54 20.42 1.38
N ALA A 40 4.56 20.15 2.22
CA ALA A 40 5.78 20.95 2.23
C ALA A 40 6.54 20.86 0.90
N ILE A 41 6.68 19.65 0.33
CA ILE A 41 7.33 19.43 -0.97
C ILE A 41 6.56 20.15 -2.08
N ALA A 42 5.22 20.00 -2.11
CA ALA A 42 4.36 20.66 -3.09
C ALA A 42 4.44 22.20 -3.00
N ALA A 43 4.47 22.75 -1.78
CA ALA A 43 4.64 24.18 -1.54
C ALA A 43 6.00 24.70 -2.04
N THR A 44 7.09 23.97 -1.79
CA THR A 44 8.43 24.33 -2.31
C THR A 44 8.50 24.23 -3.83
N ALA A 45 7.84 23.23 -4.42
CA ALA A 45 7.80 23.04 -5.86
C ALA A 45 6.84 24.02 -6.57
N GLY A 46 5.90 24.63 -5.85
CA GLY A 46 4.88 25.53 -6.42
C GLY A 46 3.79 24.78 -7.18
N CYS A 47 3.40 23.58 -6.73
CA CYS A 47 2.40 22.73 -7.36
C CYS A 47 1.31 22.29 -6.37
N HIS A 48 0.25 21.66 -6.87
CA HIS A 48 -0.75 21.04 -6.01
C HIS A 48 -0.31 19.64 -5.56
N LEU A 49 -0.82 19.22 -4.40
CA LEU A 49 -0.69 17.86 -3.90
C LEU A 49 -1.87 17.02 -4.43
N ASP A 50 -1.58 15.93 -5.13
CA ASP A 50 -2.56 14.90 -5.47
C ASP A 50 -2.56 13.79 -4.41
N GLU A 51 -3.71 13.49 -3.82
CA GLU A 51 -3.85 12.47 -2.78
C GLU A 51 -4.60 11.25 -3.31
N ARG A 52 -3.95 10.09 -3.26
CA ARG A 52 -4.49 8.80 -3.72
C ARG A 52 -4.56 7.81 -2.57
N ARG A 53 -5.77 7.56 -2.07
CA ARG A 53 -5.98 6.57 -1.01
C ARG A 53 -6.28 5.21 -1.60
N ARG A 54 -5.48 4.22 -1.18
CA ARG A 54 -5.67 2.80 -1.49
C ARG A 54 -5.84 2.53 -2.98
N PRO A 55 -4.96 3.04 -3.85
CA PRO A 55 -5.08 2.81 -5.29
C PRO A 55 -5.02 1.31 -5.60
N GLU A 56 -5.76 0.91 -6.64
CA GLU A 56 -5.77 -0.48 -7.11
C GLU A 56 -4.40 -0.90 -7.64
N ARG A 57 -3.70 0.05 -8.28
CA ARG A 57 -2.38 -0.11 -8.89
C ARG A 57 -1.55 1.13 -8.68
N LEU A 58 -0.25 0.94 -8.44
CA LEU A 58 0.72 2.03 -8.33
C LEU A 58 1.29 2.43 -9.70
N ALA A 59 1.34 1.51 -10.66
CA ALA A 59 1.90 1.77 -12.00
C ALA A 59 1.35 3.04 -12.68
N PRO A 60 0.02 3.29 -12.75
CA PRO A 60 -0.49 4.52 -13.37
C PRO A 60 -0.02 5.80 -12.70
N VAL A 61 0.21 5.77 -11.38
CA VAL A 61 0.75 6.91 -10.62
C VAL A 61 2.22 7.14 -10.97
N LEU A 62 3.01 6.05 -11.04
CA LEU A 62 4.42 6.13 -11.42
C LEU A 62 4.60 6.60 -12.86
N ASP A 63 3.78 6.09 -13.79
CA ASP A 63 3.81 6.50 -15.20
C ASP A 63 3.48 7.98 -15.35
N ASP A 64 2.45 8.48 -14.64
CA ASP A 64 2.13 9.90 -14.63
C ASP A 64 3.29 10.74 -14.06
N LEU A 65 3.87 10.33 -12.93
CA LEU A 65 5.01 11.02 -12.33
C LEU A 65 6.26 11.06 -13.23
N ARG A 66 6.47 10.06 -14.10
CA ARG A 66 7.58 10.02 -15.06
C ARG A 66 7.40 10.99 -16.23
N THR A 67 6.17 11.43 -16.50
CA THR A 67 5.89 12.40 -17.57
C THR A 67 5.93 13.82 -17.04
N PHE A 68 6.47 14.76 -17.82
CA PHE A 68 6.50 16.18 -17.46
C PHE A 68 5.07 16.73 -17.26
N SER A 69 4.91 17.61 -16.28
CA SER A 69 3.68 18.37 -16.12
C SER A 69 3.57 19.46 -17.19
N LEU A 70 2.39 19.62 -17.78
CA LEU A 70 2.12 20.66 -18.79
C LEU A 70 1.67 21.99 -18.19
N PHE A 71 1.18 21.97 -16.94
CA PHE A 71 0.52 23.11 -16.31
C PHE A 71 1.16 23.54 -14.98
N GLU A 72 1.88 22.63 -14.33
CA GLU A 72 2.54 22.89 -13.06
C GLU A 72 4.05 22.68 -13.18
N PRO A 73 4.86 23.33 -12.34
CA PRO A 73 6.31 23.14 -12.34
C PRO A 73 6.73 21.72 -11.89
N ALA A 74 5.85 20.97 -11.25
CA ALA A 74 6.11 19.63 -10.74
C ALA A 74 4.82 18.80 -10.57
N LYS A 75 4.97 17.54 -10.18
CA LYS A 75 3.88 16.67 -9.71
C LYS A 75 4.27 16.07 -8.36
N VAL A 76 3.46 16.29 -7.34
CA VAL A 76 3.65 15.68 -6.02
C VAL A 76 2.43 14.84 -5.69
N VAL A 77 2.64 13.55 -5.49
CA VAL A 77 1.57 12.60 -5.20
C VAL A 77 1.79 11.96 -3.83
N LEU A 78 0.78 12.01 -2.97
CA LEU A 78 0.70 11.23 -1.74
C LEU A 78 -0.14 9.97 -2.01
N VAL A 79 0.47 8.80 -1.89
CA VAL A 79 -0.25 7.52 -1.93
C VAL A 79 -0.37 6.97 -0.51
N VAL A 80 -1.59 6.67 -0.09
CA VAL A 80 -1.88 6.14 1.24
C VAL A 80 -2.30 4.68 1.15
N ASP A 81 -1.67 3.82 1.95
CA ASP A 81 -2.02 2.42 2.17
C ASP A 81 -2.06 1.63 0.85
N SER A 82 -1.04 1.79 0.01
CA SER A 82 -0.97 1.07 -1.26
C SER A 82 -0.76 -0.42 -1.06
N ALA A 83 -0.06 -0.81 0.02
CA ALA A 83 0.44 -2.15 0.29
C ALA A 83 1.51 -2.65 -0.70
N VAL A 84 2.17 -1.75 -1.46
CA VAL A 84 3.26 -2.11 -2.40
C VAL A 84 4.37 -2.93 -1.74
N LEU A 85 4.76 -2.48 -0.56
CA LEU A 85 5.90 -2.98 0.20
C LEU A 85 5.44 -3.83 1.39
N ALA A 86 4.16 -4.21 1.44
CA ALA A 86 3.63 -4.99 2.56
C ALA A 86 4.33 -6.36 2.67
N ASP A 87 4.45 -6.84 3.90
CA ASP A 87 4.96 -8.18 4.20
C ASP A 87 3.80 -9.18 4.40
N ARG A 88 4.15 -10.44 4.62
CA ARG A 88 3.17 -11.48 4.92
C ARG A 88 2.35 -11.14 6.16
N GLU A 89 2.93 -10.54 7.20
CA GLU A 89 2.19 -10.21 8.43
C GLU A 89 0.98 -9.29 8.20
N ALA A 90 1.01 -8.47 7.14
CA ALA A 90 -0.08 -7.62 6.71
C ALA A 90 -1.31 -8.37 6.16
N ALA A 91 -1.16 -9.64 5.76
CA ALA A 91 -2.20 -10.39 5.03
C ALA A 91 -3.54 -10.47 5.75
N ALA A 92 -3.53 -10.70 7.06
CA ALA A 92 -4.77 -10.73 7.85
C ALA A 92 -5.50 -9.37 7.81
N GLY A 93 -4.76 -8.26 7.82
CA GLY A 93 -5.34 -6.92 7.70
C GLY A 93 -5.91 -6.65 6.31
N LEU A 94 -5.28 -7.15 5.25
CA LEU A 94 -5.78 -7.06 3.88
C LEU A 94 -7.06 -7.88 3.69
N ILE A 95 -7.12 -9.08 4.29
CA ILE A 95 -8.34 -9.90 4.30
C ILE A 95 -9.48 -9.24 5.06
N ASP A 96 -9.20 -8.63 6.22
CA ASP A 96 -10.19 -7.86 6.97
C ASP A 96 -10.73 -6.64 6.17
N GLN A 97 -9.91 -6.06 5.29
CA GLN A 97 -10.35 -5.01 4.37
C GLN A 97 -11.15 -5.56 3.19
N ALA A 98 -10.76 -6.71 2.64
CA ALA A 98 -11.52 -7.39 1.60
C ALA A 98 -12.92 -7.81 2.09
N GLU A 99 -13.03 -8.29 3.33
CA GLU A 99 -14.31 -8.65 3.97
C GLU A 99 -15.32 -7.49 3.95
N GLN A 100 -14.85 -6.23 4.05
CA GLN A 100 -15.74 -5.05 4.06
C GLN A 100 -16.51 -4.86 2.76
N GLY A 101 -16.03 -5.43 1.65
CA GLY A 101 -16.70 -5.41 0.35
C GLY A 101 -17.69 -6.54 0.13
N LEU A 102 -17.85 -7.47 1.09
CA LEU A 102 -18.79 -8.59 0.97
C LEU A 102 -20.23 -8.16 1.33
N PRO A 103 -21.26 -8.84 0.76
CA PRO A 103 -21.15 -9.92 -0.23
C PRO A 103 -20.70 -9.44 -1.62
N ALA A 104 -20.03 -10.31 -2.37
CA ALA A 104 -19.62 -9.99 -3.74
C ALA A 104 -20.85 -9.76 -4.63
N PRO A 105 -20.83 -8.77 -5.54
CA PRO A 105 -21.91 -8.58 -6.50
C PRO A 105 -21.96 -9.75 -7.49
N ALA A 106 -23.16 -10.11 -7.92
CA ALA A 106 -23.37 -11.15 -8.92
C ALA A 106 -23.39 -10.55 -10.33
N GLY A 107 -22.34 -10.81 -11.11
CA GLY A 107 -22.21 -10.40 -12.51
C GLY A 107 -22.11 -8.89 -12.74
N GLY A 108 -21.56 -8.52 -13.90
CA GLY A 108 -21.44 -7.12 -14.34
C GLY A 108 -20.24 -6.38 -13.75
N GLU A 109 -20.25 -5.05 -13.86
CA GLU A 109 -19.14 -4.21 -13.40
C GLU A 109 -19.06 -4.15 -11.87
N LEU A 110 -17.86 -4.35 -11.32
CA LEU A 110 -17.61 -4.23 -9.88
C LEU A 110 -17.83 -2.79 -9.40
N PRO A 111 -18.75 -2.53 -8.44
CA PRO A 111 -18.86 -1.24 -7.79
C PRO A 111 -17.54 -0.86 -7.11
N ALA A 112 -17.26 0.44 -6.98
CA ALA A 112 -16.00 0.96 -6.43
C ALA A 112 -15.58 0.29 -5.09
N LYS A 113 -16.54 0.08 -4.18
CA LYS A 113 -16.28 -0.59 -2.90
C LYS A 113 -15.85 -2.05 -3.05
N ALA A 114 -16.52 -2.80 -3.93
CA ALA A 114 -16.20 -4.20 -4.20
C ALA A 114 -14.88 -4.33 -4.97
N ARG A 115 -14.62 -3.42 -5.92
CA ARG A 115 -13.36 -3.32 -6.66
C ARG A 115 -12.17 -3.04 -5.74
N GLN A 116 -12.32 -2.14 -4.78
CA GLN A 116 -11.32 -1.88 -3.75
C GLN A 116 -11.09 -3.11 -2.86
N ALA A 117 -12.16 -3.78 -2.41
CA ALA A 117 -12.06 -5.00 -1.62
C ALA A 117 -11.37 -6.15 -2.38
N ALA A 118 -11.72 -6.32 -3.67
CA ALA A 118 -11.06 -7.27 -4.56
C ALA A 118 -9.57 -6.97 -4.69
N SER A 119 -9.20 -5.69 -4.85
CA SER A 119 -7.78 -5.28 -4.89
C SER A 119 -7.03 -5.66 -3.61
N ARG A 120 -7.66 -5.55 -2.43
CA ARG A 120 -7.07 -5.98 -1.16
C ARG A 120 -6.91 -7.49 -1.06
N LEU A 121 -7.88 -8.24 -1.56
CA LEU A 121 -7.78 -9.69 -1.65
C LEU A 121 -6.62 -10.12 -2.57
N LEU A 122 -6.51 -9.51 -3.74
CA LEU A 122 -5.42 -9.79 -4.70
C LEU A 122 -4.05 -9.44 -4.11
N GLN A 123 -3.94 -8.33 -3.39
CA GLN A 123 -2.74 -7.98 -2.64
C GLN A 123 -2.39 -9.04 -1.57
N ALA A 124 -3.38 -9.51 -0.81
CA ALA A 124 -3.17 -10.53 0.22
C ALA A 124 -2.66 -11.85 -0.38
N LEU A 125 -3.24 -12.29 -1.50
CA LEU A 125 -2.83 -13.51 -2.21
C LEU A 125 -1.40 -13.40 -2.75
N ARG A 126 -1.01 -12.22 -3.24
CA ARG A 126 0.35 -11.96 -3.75
C ARG A 126 1.42 -12.12 -2.69
N LEU A 127 1.13 -11.78 -1.43
CA LEU A 127 2.11 -11.94 -0.33
C LEU A 127 2.57 -13.39 -0.14
N PHE A 128 1.82 -14.36 -0.68
CA PHE A 128 2.12 -15.79 -0.67
C PHE A 128 2.46 -16.34 -2.05
N ASP A 129 2.77 -15.47 -3.01
CA ASP A 129 3.22 -15.85 -4.35
C ASP A 129 2.18 -16.72 -5.10
N LEU A 130 0.89 -16.47 -4.83
CA LEU A 130 -0.22 -17.20 -5.44
C LEU A 130 -0.63 -16.56 -6.77
N ASP A 131 -0.71 -17.37 -7.83
CA ASP A 131 -1.25 -16.94 -9.12
C ASP A 131 -2.77 -16.70 -9.00
N VAL A 132 -3.14 -15.43 -8.99
CA VAL A 132 -4.53 -14.98 -8.84
C VAL A 132 -5.37 -15.16 -10.09
N VAL A 133 -4.77 -15.45 -11.24
CA VAL A 133 -5.46 -15.62 -12.53
C VAL A 133 -5.69 -17.10 -12.84
N ALA A 134 -4.83 -18.00 -12.36
CA ALA A 134 -4.96 -19.44 -12.54
C ALA A 134 -5.70 -20.15 -11.40
N GLY A 135 -6.25 -21.34 -11.69
CA GLY A 135 -6.83 -22.24 -10.69
C GLY A 135 -8.21 -21.83 -10.15
N ASP A 136 -8.78 -22.67 -9.29
CA ASP A 136 -10.05 -22.40 -8.63
C ASP A 136 -9.87 -21.38 -7.48
N PRO A 137 -10.76 -20.37 -7.34
CA PRO A 137 -10.69 -19.39 -6.27
C PRO A 137 -10.73 -19.95 -4.85
N ALA A 138 -11.51 -21.02 -4.60
CA ALA A 138 -11.56 -21.65 -3.28
C ALA A 138 -10.24 -22.36 -2.98
N ASP A 139 -9.68 -23.10 -3.94
CA ASP A 139 -8.38 -23.77 -3.82
C ASP A 139 -7.25 -22.77 -3.52
N LEU A 140 -7.26 -21.59 -4.15
CA LEU A 140 -6.28 -20.53 -3.87
C LEU A 140 -6.39 -20.04 -2.42
N LEU A 141 -7.61 -19.84 -1.92
CA LEU A 141 -7.82 -19.42 -0.54
C LEU A 141 -7.40 -20.51 0.45
N GLU A 142 -7.60 -21.79 0.13
CA GLU A 142 -7.15 -22.91 0.99
C GLU A 142 -5.64 -22.96 1.16
N ARG A 143 -4.87 -22.47 0.20
CA ARG A 143 -3.40 -22.36 0.30
C ARG A 143 -2.94 -21.28 1.28
N LEU A 144 -3.81 -20.32 1.62
CA LEU A 144 -3.48 -19.31 2.61
C LEU A 144 -3.49 -19.91 4.03
N PRO A 145 -2.49 -19.58 4.88
CA PRO A 145 -2.47 -20.03 6.26
C PRO A 145 -3.70 -19.60 7.06
N ASP A 146 -4.18 -20.44 7.98
CA ASP A 146 -5.42 -20.15 8.76
C ASP A 146 -5.37 -18.85 9.55
N TRP A 147 -4.18 -18.43 10.01
CA TRP A 147 -4.03 -17.18 10.77
C TRP A 147 -4.41 -15.94 9.95
N VAL A 148 -4.34 -16.01 8.62
CA VAL A 148 -4.76 -14.94 7.70
C VAL A 148 -6.27 -14.67 7.85
N PHE A 149 -7.06 -15.70 8.12
CA PHE A 149 -8.51 -15.59 8.31
C PHE A 149 -8.91 -15.37 9.78
N ALA A 150 -7.98 -15.48 10.73
CA ALA A 150 -8.27 -15.29 12.15
C ALA A 150 -8.56 -13.83 12.54
N GLY A 151 -8.26 -12.87 11.64
CA GLY A 151 -8.43 -11.43 11.82
C GLY A 151 -7.14 -10.75 12.25
N ALA A 152 -6.94 -9.48 11.88
CA ALA A 152 -5.75 -8.73 12.23
C ALA A 152 -5.63 -8.44 13.74
N LYS A 153 -4.40 -8.43 14.25
CA LYS A 153 -4.12 -7.98 15.62
C LYS A 153 -4.43 -6.48 15.71
N LYS A 154 -5.40 -6.09 16.54
CA LYS A 154 -5.65 -4.68 16.86
C LYS A 154 -4.68 -4.23 17.95
N SER A 155 -4.06 -3.05 17.80
CA SER A 155 -3.21 -2.49 18.85
C SER A 155 -4.02 -2.36 20.15
N GLY A 156 -3.50 -2.95 21.23
CA GLY A 156 -4.13 -2.92 22.57
C GLY A 156 -5.36 -3.82 22.79
N GLY A 157 -5.77 -4.66 21.83
CA GLY A 157 -6.95 -5.52 21.95
C GLY A 157 -6.65 -7.02 21.89
N ARG A 158 -7.43 -7.83 22.63
CA ARG A 158 -7.44 -9.30 22.46
C ARG A 158 -8.01 -9.60 21.07
N GLN A 159 -7.22 -10.25 20.19
CA GLN A 159 -7.69 -10.72 18.89
C GLN A 159 -8.88 -11.65 19.13
N ARG A 160 -10.10 -11.22 18.79
CA ARG A 160 -11.28 -12.09 18.86
C ARG A 160 -11.22 -13.00 17.65
N ALA A 161 -10.64 -14.18 17.84
CA ALA A 161 -10.50 -15.17 16.78
C ALA A 161 -11.87 -15.45 16.15
N ARG A 162 -11.93 -15.42 14.81
CA ARG A 162 -13.13 -15.84 14.06
C ARG A 162 -13.42 -17.32 14.35
N GLY A 163 -14.69 -17.65 14.60
CA GLY A 163 -15.12 -19.04 14.77
C GLY A 163 -15.06 -19.82 13.45
N LYS A 164 -15.03 -21.16 13.51
CA LYS A 164 -14.95 -22.03 12.32
C LYS A 164 -16.01 -21.70 11.24
N LYS A 165 -17.25 -21.47 11.66
CA LYS A 165 -18.33 -21.07 10.75
C LYS A 165 -18.03 -19.74 10.06
N GLN A 166 -17.60 -18.73 10.82
CA GLN A 166 -17.26 -17.41 10.28
C GLN A 166 -16.11 -17.48 9.28
N VAL A 167 -15.07 -18.27 9.57
CA VAL A 167 -13.95 -18.47 8.64
C VAL A 167 -14.41 -19.14 7.34
N ARG A 168 -15.27 -20.15 7.42
CA ARG A 168 -15.82 -20.81 6.23
C ARG A 168 -16.66 -19.84 5.40
N ASP A 169 -17.59 -19.14 6.02
CA ASP A 169 -18.49 -18.19 5.34
C ASP A 169 -17.66 -17.01 4.73
N LEU A 170 -16.58 -16.58 5.40
CA LEU A 170 -15.62 -15.61 4.86
C LEU A 170 -14.88 -16.15 3.63
N ARG A 171 -14.35 -17.38 3.68
CA ARG A 171 -13.66 -17.99 2.55
C ARG A 171 -14.59 -18.11 1.34
N GLU A 172 -15.85 -18.51 1.55
CA GLU A 172 -16.87 -18.57 0.49
C GLU A 172 -17.13 -17.19 -0.14
N GLY A 173 -17.32 -16.16 0.68
CA GLY A 173 -17.52 -14.80 0.20
C GLY A 173 -16.31 -14.24 -0.56
N LEU A 174 -15.09 -14.51 -0.08
CA LEU A 174 -13.85 -14.10 -0.75
C LEU A 174 -13.63 -14.86 -2.07
N ALA A 175 -14.02 -16.14 -2.15
CA ALA A 175 -13.94 -16.90 -3.38
C ALA A 175 -14.85 -16.25 -4.46
N ALA A 176 -16.08 -15.91 -4.09
CA ALA A 176 -16.99 -15.18 -4.98
C ALA A 176 -16.45 -13.79 -5.38
N LEU A 177 -15.82 -13.08 -4.45
CA LEU A 177 -15.17 -11.80 -4.75
C LEU A 177 -14.02 -11.95 -5.74
N LEU A 178 -13.22 -13.01 -5.62
CA LEU A 178 -12.12 -13.30 -6.55
C LEU A 178 -12.64 -13.67 -7.95
N VAL A 179 -13.75 -14.40 -8.05
CA VAL A 179 -14.44 -14.62 -9.34
C VAL A 179 -14.81 -13.28 -9.98
N ALA A 180 -15.53 -12.43 -9.25
CA ALA A 180 -15.95 -11.13 -9.77
C ALA A 180 -14.76 -10.22 -10.13
N ALA A 181 -13.67 -10.31 -9.37
CA ALA A 181 -12.42 -9.60 -9.67
C ALA A 181 -11.83 -10.02 -11.02
N ARG A 182 -11.77 -11.33 -11.28
CA ARG A 182 -11.29 -11.89 -12.56
C ARG A 182 -12.18 -11.47 -13.73
N GLU A 183 -13.49 -11.54 -13.56
CA GLU A 183 -14.46 -11.11 -14.59
C GLU A 183 -14.30 -9.62 -14.93
N ALA A 184 -13.97 -8.79 -13.93
CA ALA A 184 -13.68 -7.37 -14.11
C ALA A 184 -12.26 -7.08 -14.62
N GLY A 185 -11.45 -8.11 -14.91
CA GLY A 185 -10.07 -7.96 -15.40
C GLY A 185 -9.08 -7.46 -14.34
N LEU A 186 -9.40 -7.57 -13.05
CA LEU A 186 -8.49 -7.21 -11.96
C LEU A 186 -7.46 -8.33 -11.78
N VAL A 187 -6.21 -8.01 -12.07
CA VAL A 187 -5.07 -8.92 -11.90
C VAL A 187 -4.22 -8.58 -10.66
N GLY A 188 -4.63 -7.56 -9.91
CA GLY A 188 -3.85 -7.04 -8.78
C GLY A 188 -2.57 -6.36 -9.27
N TRP A 189 -1.58 -6.30 -8.41
CA TRP A 189 -0.31 -5.65 -8.70
C TRP A 189 0.58 -6.61 -9.49
N ALA A 190 0.97 -6.23 -10.70
CA ALA A 190 1.99 -6.98 -11.43
C ALA A 190 3.33 -6.93 -10.68
N GLU A 191 4.17 -7.97 -10.82
CA GLU A 191 5.59 -7.92 -10.40
C GLU A 191 6.31 -6.68 -10.96
N GLY A 192 5.83 -6.17 -12.09
CA GLY A 192 6.30 -4.92 -12.67
C GLY A 192 6.13 -3.68 -11.78
N GLU A 193 5.22 -3.64 -10.80
CA GLU A 193 5.00 -2.42 -9.99
C GLU A 193 6.13 -2.15 -8.98
N THR A 194 6.68 -3.20 -8.37
CA THR A 194 7.87 -3.06 -7.51
C THR A 194 9.10 -2.77 -8.36
N ALA A 195 9.21 -3.35 -9.55
CA ALA A 195 10.27 -3.03 -10.50
C ALA A 195 10.23 -1.55 -10.93
N LEU A 196 9.06 -1.05 -11.33
CA LEU A 196 8.84 0.37 -11.69
C LEU A 196 9.15 1.31 -10.52
N LEU A 197 8.74 0.95 -9.30
CA LEU A 197 9.11 1.73 -8.12
C LEU A 197 10.62 1.73 -7.90
N GLY A 198 11.29 0.61 -8.15
CA GLY A 198 12.74 0.50 -8.14
C GLY A 198 13.43 1.41 -9.15
N GLU A 199 12.97 1.41 -10.40
CA GLU A 199 13.45 2.35 -11.44
C GLU A 199 13.30 3.79 -10.97
N VAL A 200 12.14 4.18 -10.42
CA VAL A 200 11.90 5.54 -9.93
C VAL A 200 12.82 5.90 -8.76
N ILE A 201 13.12 4.97 -7.87
CA ILE A 201 14.07 5.19 -6.76
C ILE A 201 15.50 5.36 -7.30
N HIS A 202 15.91 4.57 -8.31
CA HIS A 202 17.27 4.55 -8.83
C HIS A 202 17.54 5.67 -9.84
N ASP A 203 16.73 5.75 -10.88
CA ASP A 203 16.87 6.65 -12.03
C ASP A 203 16.26 8.03 -11.75
N GLY A 204 15.37 8.12 -10.76
CA GLY A 204 14.71 9.35 -10.33
C GLY A 204 13.43 9.67 -11.08
N LEU A 205 12.91 10.87 -10.82
CA LEU A 205 11.77 11.47 -11.50
C LEU A 205 12.21 12.78 -12.18
N PRO A 206 11.40 13.33 -13.10
CA PRO A 206 11.58 14.70 -13.55
C PRO A 206 11.78 15.67 -12.38
N ALA A 207 12.46 16.80 -12.63
CA ALA A 207 12.83 17.73 -11.57
C ALA A 207 11.62 18.13 -10.71
N ASN A 208 11.79 18.08 -9.39
CA ASN A 208 10.79 18.39 -8.36
C ASN A 208 9.56 17.46 -8.32
N HIS A 209 9.45 16.47 -9.19
CA HIS A 209 8.42 15.44 -9.07
C HIS A 209 8.73 14.53 -7.89
N CYS A 210 7.69 14.12 -7.16
CA CYS A 210 7.86 13.35 -5.94
C CYS A 210 6.67 12.42 -5.67
N LEU A 211 6.98 11.21 -5.23
CA LEU A 211 6.04 10.27 -4.63
C LEU A 211 6.26 10.20 -3.12
N VAL A 212 5.22 10.42 -2.33
CA VAL A 212 5.22 10.14 -0.89
C VAL A 212 4.31 8.95 -0.63
N LEU A 213 4.86 7.88 -0.05
CA LEU A 213 4.11 6.69 0.36
C LEU A 213 3.81 6.76 1.85
N ALA A 214 2.55 6.56 2.23
CA ALA A 214 2.12 6.38 3.62
C ALA A 214 1.63 4.93 3.81
N GLU A 215 2.49 4.05 4.31
CA GLU A 215 2.19 2.61 4.38
C GLU A 215 1.92 2.12 5.80
N ARG A 216 0.96 1.20 5.94
CA ARG A 216 0.66 0.57 7.24
C ARG A 216 1.78 -0.38 7.68
N SER A 217 2.26 -1.16 6.74
CA SER A 217 3.19 -2.27 6.93
C SER A 217 4.21 -2.26 5.81
N VAL A 218 5.46 -2.53 6.15
CA VAL A 218 6.55 -2.63 5.18
C VAL A 218 7.43 -3.83 5.53
N ALA A 219 7.80 -4.62 4.53
CA ALA A 219 8.80 -5.66 4.66
C ALA A 219 10.16 -4.99 4.94
N ASN A 220 10.65 -5.12 6.17
CA ASN A 220 11.85 -4.42 6.62
C ASN A 220 13.13 -4.82 5.85
N ASP A 221 13.15 -6.03 5.31
CA ASP A 221 14.19 -6.63 4.48
C ASP A 221 14.00 -6.35 2.98
N HIS A 222 12.93 -5.65 2.58
CA HIS A 222 12.67 -5.34 1.18
C HIS A 222 13.78 -4.45 0.59
N PRO A 223 14.38 -4.82 -0.56
CA PRO A 223 15.50 -4.06 -1.15
C PRO A 223 15.20 -2.57 -1.36
N LEU A 224 13.98 -2.24 -1.82
CA LEU A 224 13.56 -0.85 -2.00
C LEU A 224 13.45 -0.06 -0.68
N VAL A 225 13.04 -0.70 0.42
CA VAL A 225 12.99 -0.05 1.74
C VAL A 225 14.42 0.25 2.21
N GLN A 226 15.37 -0.66 1.98
CA GLN A 226 16.78 -0.42 2.30
C GLN A 226 17.37 0.71 1.46
N ALA A 227 17.12 0.71 0.14
CA ALA A 227 17.57 1.79 -0.75
C ALA A 227 17.02 3.17 -0.32
N LEU A 228 15.76 3.24 0.12
CA LEU A 228 15.19 4.48 0.66
C LEU A 228 15.81 4.88 2.00
N ARG A 229 16.14 3.92 2.88
CA ARG A 229 16.83 4.19 4.16
C ARG A 229 18.23 4.76 3.93
N GLU A 230 18.98 4.19 3.01
CA GLU A 230 20.32 4.68 2.62
C GLU A 230 20.26 6.13 2.11
N ARG A 231 19.18 6.48 1.40
CA ARG A 231 18.88 7.84 0.93
C ARG A 231 18.27 8.75 1.99
N LYS A 232 18.09 8.27 3.22
CA LYS A 232 17.42 8.99 4.33
C LYS A 232 16.02 9.47 3.97
N ALA A 233 15.28 8.70 3.17
CA ALA A 233 13.95 9.02 2.68
C ALA A 233 12.83 8.21 3.39
N VAL A 234 13.12 7.66 4.57
CA VAL A 234 12.18 6.81 5.34
C VAL A 234 11.96 7.37 6.74
N ALA A 235 10.70 7.39 7.20
CA ALA A 235 10.38 7.55 8.62
C ALA A 235 9.37 6.51 9.11
N ALA A 236 9.64 5.94 10.29
CA ALA A 236 8.76 4.97 10.95
C ALA A 236 7.99 5.63 12.11
N LEU A 237 6.69 5.37 12.20
CA LEU A 237 5.76 5.94 13.18
C LEU A 237 5.02 4.85 13.97
N GLY A 238 4.91 5.01 15.28
CA GLY A 238 4.00 4.20 16.09
C GLY A 238 4.35 2.71 16.23
N ALA A 239 5.54 2.26 15.81
CA ALA A 239 6.01 0.92 16.14
C ALA A 239 6.23 0.84 17.67
N SER A 240 5.33 0.15 18.36
CA SER A 240 5.55 -0.26 19.75
C SER A 240 6.73 -1.25 19.75
N GLY A 241 7.92 -0.70 19.99
CA GLY A 241 9.12 -1.39 20.44
C GLY A 241 9.64 -2.51 19.53
N VAL A 242 10.49 -2.18 18.57
CA VAL A 242 11.83 -2.80 18.47
C VAL A 242 12.81 -1.71 18.02
N LEU A 243 13.37 -1.03 19.00
CA LEU A 243 14.78 -0.66 18.90
C LEU A 243 15.53 -1.99 18.93
N ASN A 244 16.22 -2.33 17.86
CA ASN A 244 17.45 -3.10 17.95
C ASN A 244 18.39 -2.55 16.88
N ILE A 245 19.25 -1.66 17.38
CA ILE A 245 20.68 -1.51 17.10
C ILE A 245 21.19 -2.29 15.89
#